data_AF-A0A8S3GNJ1-F1
#
_entry.id   AF-A0A8S3GNJ1-F1
#
_cell.length_a   1.000
_cell.length_b   1.000
_cell.length_c   1.000
_cell.angle_alpha   90.00
_cell.angle_beta   90.00
_cell.angle_gamma   90.00
#
_symmetry.space_group_name_H-M   'P 1'
#
loop_
_entity.id
_entity.type
_entity.pdbx_description
1 polymer ?
#
loop_
_entity_poly.entity_id
_entity_poly.type
_entity_poly.pdbx_seq_one_letter_code
_entity_poly.pdbx_strand_id
1 'polypeptide(L)'
;MIDCIVCTRHWHQVCALHLDQIWSEGFICNTCHVTIRVLAASDKICNVKSQLKNYYPNQATDGYPYRTKAIFAFQKLEGVDVVFFGMYVQEYDEHCPAPNTRRVYISYFDTVHFFQLKIYRTDVYHEILIGYLDYVKQHGYMYAHMWACPASEDIDYIFYRHPCEQNILKLKCLQDWCKIMLDREQLQNDIKQDCLDSQIQRVIDIPYFDGDFWPIMIENNIEKLDQEDRGKQEAEDLDDPIESEHPTEVTRNHTSFSTQIVDSCYSNLDFTYYFNLAF
;
A
#
# COMPACT_ATOMS: atom_id res chain seq x y z
N MET A 1 -46.04 3.33 7.19
CA MET A 1 -44.87 4.00 6.58
C MET A 1 -43.69 3.77 7.49
N ILE A 2 -42.48 3.73 6.94
CA ILE A 2 -41.24 3.61 7.70
C ILE A 2 -40.19 4.52 7.11
N ASP A 3 -39.36 5.12 7.95
CA ASP A 3 -38.33 6.04 7.53
C ASP A 3 -36.97 5.34 7.54
N CYS A 4 -36.18 5.59 6.49
CA CYS A 4 -34.80 5.14 6.47
C CYS A 4 -34.01 5.89 7.54
N ILE A 5 -33.34 5.18 8.45
CA ILE A 5 -32.59 5.81 9.55
C ILE A 5 -31.37 6.61 9.06
N VAL A 6 -30.92 6.38 7.83
CA VAL A 6 -29.77 7.07 7.21
C VAL A 6 -30.22 8.30 6.42
N CYS A 7 -31.08 8.13 5.41
CA CYS A 7 -31.45 9.23 4.50
C CYS A 7 -32.81 9.87 4.82
N THR A 8 -33.49 9.44 5.88
CA THR A 8 -34.80 9.95 6.37
C THR A 8 -35.94 9.95 5.34
N ARG A 9 -35.73 9.35 4.16
CA ARG A 9 -36.79 9.16 3.17
C ARG A 9 -37.84 8.20 3.71
N HIS A 10 -39.10 8.50 3.40
CA HIS A 10 -40.26 7.71 3.80
C HIS A 10 -40.52 6.60 2.80
N TRP A 11 -40.78 5.40 3.29
CA TRP A 11 -41.06 4.22 2.49
C TRP A 11 -42.38 3.56 2.91
N HIS A 12 -43.08 2.97 1.94
CA HIS A 12 -44.14 2.03 2.26
C HIS A 12 -43.53 0.81 2.94
N GLN A 13 -44.15 0.34 4.03
CA GLN A 13 -43.65 -0.79 4.82
C GLN A 13 -43.49 -2.07 3.98
N VAL A 14 -44.42 -2.31 3.03
CA VAL A 14 -44.34 -3.44 2.09
C VAL A 14 -43.18 -3.30 1.08
N CYS A 15 -42.87 -2.09 0.63
CA CYS A 15 -41.75 -1.85 -0.29
C CYS A 15 -40.39 -1.91 0.42
N ALA A 16 -40.35 -1.49 1.69
CA ALA A 16 -39.20 -1.58 2.56
C ALA A 16 -38.87 -3.03 2.96
N LEU A 17 -39.87 -3.94 2.90
CA LEU A 17 -39.77 -5.32 3.39
C LEU A 17 -39.19 -5.37 4.81
N HIS A 18 -39.58 -4.42 5.66
CA HIS A 18 -39.04 -4.25 7.02
C HIS A 18 -40.10 -4.51 8.09
N LEU A 19 -39.68 -5.24 9.13
CA LEU A 19 -40.45 -5.50 10.35
C LEU A 19 -39.51 -5.34 11.55
N ASP A 20 -39.87 -4.48 12.50
CA ASP A 20 -39.05 -4.19 13.69
C ASP A 20 -38.82 -5.42 14.57
N GLN A 21 -39.72 -6.42 14.51
CA GLN A 21 -39.56 -7.69 15.21
C GLN A 21 -38.43 -8.55 14.62
N ILE A 22 -38.06 -8.34 13.36
CA ILE A 22 -36.98 -9.05 12.68
C ILE A 22 -35.69 -8.22 12.76
N TRP A 23 -35.78 -6.91 12.47
CA TRP A 23 -34.65 -5.98 12.46
C TRP A 23 -34.90 -4.80 13.40
N SER A 24 -34.55 -4.98 14.67
CA SER A 24 -34.77 -3.98 15.72
C SER A 24 -33.90 -2.74 15.59
N GLU A 25 -32.84 -2.79 14.79
CA GLU A 25 -31.89 -1.67 14.61
C GLU A 25 -32.41 -0.57 13.67
N GLY A 26 -33.60 -0.78 13.09
CA GLY A 26 -34.24 0.17 12.19
C GLY A 26 -34.00 -0.14 10.72
N PHE A 27 -34.72 0.57 9.86
CA PHE A 27 -34.72 0.33 8.42
C PHE A 27 -33.63 1.16 7.71
N ILE A 28 -32.77 0.49 6.94
CA ILE A 28 -31.85 1.14 6.00
C ILE A 28 -32.35 0.83 4.58
N CYS A 29 -32.70 1.87 3.81
CA CYS A 29 -33.16 1.66 2.45
C CYS A 29 -32.04 1.13 1.54
N ASN A 30 -32.41 0.47 0.45
CA ASN A 30 -31.47 -0.13 -0.50
C ASN A 30 -30.40 0.86 -1.01
N THR A 31 -30.75 2.13 -1.18
CA THR A 31 -29.79 3.17 -1.60
C THR A 31 -28.78 3.51 -0.51
N CYS A 32 -29.11 3.36 0.76
CA CYS A 32 -28.19 3.62 1.87
C CYS A 32 -27.38 2.38 2.27
N HIS A 33 -27.81 1.19 1.85
CA HIS A 33 -27.13 -0.06 2.16
C HIS A 33 -25.85 -0.21 1.33
N VAL A 34 -24.72 -0.38 2.00
CA VAL A 34 -23.42 -0.68 1.40
C VAL A 34 -23.08 -2.15 1.65
N THR A 35 -22.59 -2.82 0.62
CA THR A 35 -22.19 -4.22 0.67
C THR A 35 -20.71 -4.32 0.35
N ILE A 36 -19.89 -4.85 1.26
CA ILE A 36 -18.46 -5.10 1.03
C ILE A 36 -18.24 -6.59 0.82
N ARG A 37 -17.42 -6.96 -0.16
CA ARG A 37 -17.10 -8.36 -0.48
C ARG A 37 -15.62 -8.53 -0.79
N VAL A 38 -15.03 -9.61 -0.27
CA VAL A 38 -13.76 -10.14 -0.78
C VAL A 38 -14.10 -10.99 -2.00
N LEU A 39 -13.73 -10.53 -3.19
CA LEU A 39 -14.03 -11.22 -4.45
C LEU A 39 -12.96 -12.23 -4.85
N ALA A 40 -11.73 -12.03 -4.39
CA ALA A 40 -10.63 -12.96 -4.62
C ALA A 40 -9.68 -12.98 -3.42
N ALA A 41 -9.13 -14.15 -3.12
CA ALA A 41 -8.05 -14.33 -2.17
C ALA A 41 -7.13 -15.45 -2.68
N SER A 42 -5.83 -15.21 -2.78
CA SER A 42 -4.86 -16.23 -3.21
C SER A 42 -3.49 -16.02 -2.60
N ASP A 43 -2.74 -17.10 -2.45
CA ASP A 43 -1.38 -17.06 -1.94
C ASP A 43 -0.39 -16.81 -3.08
N LYS A 44 0.60 -15.94 -2.82
CA LYS A 44 1.62 -15.47 -3.76
C LYS A 44 2.97 -15.37 -3.05
N ILE A 45 4.02 -15.15 -3.84
CA ILE A 45 5.38 -14.89 -3.34
C ILE A 45 5.89 -13.61 -4.02
N CYS A 46 6.28 -12.63 -3.21
CA CYS A 46 7.02 -11.46 -3.68
C CYS A 46 8.49 -11.87 -3.86
N ASN A 47 8.91 -12.08 -5.11
CA ASN A 47 10.27 -12.51 -5.40
C ASN A 47 11.24 -11.34 -5.25
N VAL A 48 12.35 -11.56 -4.54
CA VAL A 48 13.42 -10.57 -4.48
C VAL A 48 14.10 -10.48 -5.85
N LYS A 49 14.27 -9.27 -6.36
CA LYS A 49 14.89 -9.01 -7.66
C LYS A 49 16.40 -9.29 -7.64
N SER A 50 16.96 -9.48 -8.85
CA SER A 50 18.30 -10.03 -9.02
C SER A 50 19.41 -9.12 -8.51
N GLN A 51 19.31 -7.79 -8.64
CA GLN A 51 20.42 -6.93 -8.20
C GLN A 51 20.56 -7.00 -6.68
N LEU A 52 19.46 -6.95 -5.92
CA LEU A 52 19.52 -7.09 -4.48
C LEU A 52 20.07 -8.47 -4.05
N LYS A 53 19.66 -9.55 -4.72
CA LYS A 53 20.20 -10.91 -4.45
C LYS A 53 21.71 -10.98 -4.69
N ASN A 54 22.18 -10.41 -5.80
CA ASN A 54 23.61 -10.41 -6.16
C ASN A 54 24.43 -9.53 -5.21
N TYR A 55 23.84 -8.44 -4.70
CA TYR A 55 24.50 -7.54 -3.78
C TYR A 55 24.64 -8.12 -2.36
N TYR A 56 23.68 -8.95 -1.92
CA TYR A 56 23.68 -9.64 -0.63
C TYR A 56 23.66 -11.17 -0.79
N PRO A 57 24.73 -11.77 -1.34
CA PRO A 57 24.78 -13.21 -1.56
C PRO A 57 24.67 -13.95 -0.22
N ASN A 58 23.79 -14.96 -0.17
CA ASN A 58 23.48 -15.78 1.01
C ASN A 58 22.85 -15.05 2.21
N GLN A 59 22.48 -13.76 2.07
CA GLN A 59 21.76 -13.02 3.10
C GLN A 59 20.34 -12.62 2.66
N ALA A 60 20.14 -12.32 1.38
CA ALA A 60 18.81 -12.03 0.84
C ALA A 60 17.96 -13.31 0.73
N THR A 61 16.70 -13.24 1.18
CA THR A 61 15.72 -14.32 0.94
C THR A 61 15.35 -14.44 -0.53
N ASP A 62 14.85 -15.60 -0.95
CA ASP A 62 14.36 -15.79 -2.32
C ASP A 62 13.08 -15.00 -2.60
N GLY A 63 12.26 -14.81 -1.57
CA GLY A 63 11.03 -14.06 -1.64
C GLY A 63 10.27 -14.08 -0.31
N TYR A 64 9.15 -13.36 -0.31
CA TYR A 64 8.28 -13.19 0.84
C TYR A 64 6.88 -13.72 0.49
N PRO A 65 6.40 -14.82 1.10
CA PRO A 65 5.05 -15.32 0.88
C PRO A 65 4.02 -14.35 1.45
N TYR A 66 2.93 -14.13 0.72
CA TYR A 66 1.82 -13.28 1.14
C TYR A 66 0.50 -13.78 0.58
N ARG A 67 -0.60 -13.40 1.22
CA ARG A 67 -1.94 -13.56 0.67
C ARG A 67 -2.39 -12.27 0.03
N THR A 68 -2.75 -12.30 -1.25
CA THR A 68 -3.41 -11.17 -1.89
C THR A 68 -4.92 -11.28 -1.73
N LYS A 69 -5.60 -10.15 -1.52
CA LYS A 69 -7.07 -10.07 -1.53
C LYS A 69 -7.55 -8.93 -2.40
N ALA A 70 -8.68 -9.15 -3.07
CA ALA A 70 -9.40 -8.14 -3.82
C ALA A 70 -10.74 -7.85 -3.13
N ILE A 71 -10.90 -6.62 -2.60
CA ILE A 71 -12.00 -6.21 -1.74
C ILE A 71 -12.77 -5.09 -2.44
N PHE A 72 -14.09 -5.24 -2.61
CA PHE A 72 -14.92 -4.30 -3.34
C PHE A 72 -16.17 -3.91 -2.55
N ALA A 73 -16.59 -2.65 -2.69
CA ALA A 73 -17.82 -2.14 -2.10
C ALA A 73 -18.86 -1.78 -3.18
N PHE A 74 -20.11 -2.13 -2.88
CA PHE A 74 -21.26 -2.01 -3.76
C PHE A 74 -22.38 -1.24 -3.05
N GLN A 75 -23.12 -0.44 -3.80
CA GLN A 75 -24.34 0.22 -3.35
C GLN A 75 -25.48 -0.14 -4.30
N LYS A 76 -26.67 -0.46 -3.77
CA LYS A 76 -27.81 -0.86 -4.59
C LYS A 76 -28.54 0.38 -5.12
N LEU A 77 -28.35 0.67 -6.40
CA LEU A 77 -28.95 1.80 -7.09
C LEU A 77 -30.07 1.30 -8.02
N GLU A 78 -31.30 1.73 -7.76
CA GLU A 78 -32.48 1.36 -8.57
C GLU A 78 -32.63 -0.15 -8.78
N GLY A 79 -32.24 -0.93 -7.77
CA GLY A 79 -32.32 -2.40 -7.80
C GLY A 79 -31.07 -3.10 -8.36
N VAL A 80 -30.09 -2.37 -8.88
CA VAL A 80 -28.84 -2.89 -9.44
C VAL A 80 -27.68 -2.64 -8.47
N ASP A 81 -26.82 -3.63 -8.30
CA ASP A 81 -25.58 -3.47 -7.52
C ASP A 81 -24.56 -2.67 -8.35
N VAL A 82 -24.18 -1.49 -7.83
CA VAL A 82 -23.19 -0.61 -8.44
C VAL A 82 -21.94 -0.63 -7.59
N VAL A 83 -20.84 -1.11 -8.16
CA VAL A 83 -19.51 -1.03 -7.53
C VAL A 83 -19.05 0.42 -7.52
N PHE A 84 -18.50 0.88 -6.39
CA PHE A 84 -18.02 2.26 -6.24
C PHE A 84 -16.61 2.36 -5.63
N PHE A 85 -16.11 1.27 -5.05
CA PHE A 85 -14.79 1.20 -4.42
C PHE A 85 -14.19 -0.17 -4.66
N GLY A 86 -12.89 -0.23 -4.93
CA GLY A 86 -12.10 -1.45 -5.04
C GLY A 86 -10.74 -1.26 -4.38
N MET A 87 -10.23 -2.32 -3.76
CA MET A 87 -8.90 -2.33 -3.14
C MET A 87 -8.24 -3.70 -3.27
N TYR A 88 -6.95 -3.69 -3.57
CA TYR A 88 -6.07 -4.85 -3.53
C TYR A 88 -5.06 -4.71 -2.40
N VAL A 89 -4.91 -5.77 -1.62
CA VAL A 89 -3.98 -5.82 -0.49
C VAL A 89 -3.05 -7.02 -0.58
N GLN A 90 -1.91 -6.91 0.09
CA GLN A 90 -0.96 -8.00 0.34
C GLN A 90 -0.85 -8.16 1.85
N GLU A 91 -1.10 -9.36 2.34
CA GLU A 91 -1.05 -9.71 3.76
C GLU A 91 0.12 -10.68 4.01
N TYR A 92 1.15 -10.23 4.72
CA TYR A 92 2.33 -11.00 5.09
C TYR A 92 2.19 -11.43 6.55
N ASP A 93 1.90 -12.71 6.76
CA ASP A 93 1.53 -13.24 8.07
C ASP A 93 2.74 -13.42 9.00
N GLU A 94 2.53 -14.14 10.10
CA GLU A 94 3.55 -14.47 11.09
C GLU A 94 4.59 -15.50 10.64
N HIS A 95 4.32 -16.24 9.57
CA HIS A 95 5.22 -17.23 8.99
C HIS A 95 6.10 -16.64 7.89
N CYS A 96 5.74 -15.47 7.36
CA CYS A 96 6.60 -14.73 6.44
C CYS A 96 7.91 -14.32 7.14
N PRO A 97 9.09 -14.51 6.51
CA PRO A 97 10.36 -14.06 7.08
C PRO A 97 10.43 -12.53 7.20
N ALA A 98 11.26 -12.07 8.12
CA ALA A 98 11.60 -10.65 8.25
C ALA A 98 12.28 -10.15 6.96
N PRO A 99 12.09 -8.87 6.57
CA PRO A 99 11.41 -7.80 7.32
C PRO A 99 9.88 -7.73 7.12
N ASN A 100 9.28 -8.64 6.34
CA ASN A 100 7.86 -8.57 5.97
C ASN A 100 6.88 -9.18 7.00
N THR A 101 7.37 -9.91 8.00
CA THR A 101 6.56 -10.59 9.02
C THR A 101 5.51 -9.67 9.66
N ARG A 102 4.24 -10.11 9.71
CA ARG A 102 3.08 -9.39 10.30
C ARG A 102 2.86 -7.98 9.71
N ARG A 103 3.06 -7.81 8.40
CA ARG A 103 2.82 -6.55 7.69
C ARG A 103 1.71 -6.70 6.66
N VAL A 104 0.93 -5.64 6.46
CA VAL A 104 0.02 -5.54 5.30
C VAL A 104 0.41 -4.39 4.40
N TYR A 105 0.22 -4.55 3.09
CA TYR A 105 0.46 -3.50 2.11
C TYR A 105 -0.79 -3.29 1.26
N ILE A 106 -1.33 -2.08 1.24
CA ILE A 106 -2.42 -1.67 0.36
C ILE A 106 -1.80 -1.35 -1.00
N SER A 107 -1.89 -2.28 -1.95
CA SER A 107 -1.24 -2.17 -3.25
C SER A 107 -1.91 -1.15 -4.14
N TYR A 108 -3.24 -1.22 -4.22
CA TYR A 108 -4.06 -0.31 -5.01
C TYR A 108 -5.38 -0.12 -4.30
N PHE A 109 -5.90 1.10 -4.31
CA PHE A 109 -7.33 1.32 -4.15
C PHE A 109 -7.77 2.31 -5.20
N ASP A 110 -9.03 2.18 -5.60
CA ASP A 110 -9.61 2.96 -6.68
C ASP A 110 -11.10 3.16 -6.41
N THR A 111 -11.67 4.21 -6.98
CA THR A 111 -13.07 4.56 -6.74
C THR A 111 -13.75 5.09 -8.00
N VAL A 112 -15.02 4.75 -8.17
CA VAL A 112 -15.89 5.44 -9.13
C VAL A 112 -16.92 6.25 -8.36
N HIS A 113 -17.10 7.52 -8.72
CA HIS A 113 -17.74 8.53 -7.89
C HIS A 113 -19.28 8.42 -7.76
N PHE A 114 -19.86 7.28 -8.16
CA PHE A 114 -21.30 7.02 -8.27
C PHE A 114 -22.03 6.79 -6.94
N PHE A 115 -21.29 6.67 -5.83
CA PHE A 115 -21.89 6.56 -4.49
C PHE A 115 -22.93 7.66 -4.26
N GLN A 116 -24.16 7.25 -3.96
CA GLN A 116 -25.29 8.10 -3.62
C GLN A 116 -25.17 8.55 -2.16
N LEU A 117 -25.71 9.75 -1.88
CA LEU A 117 -25.35 10.56 -0.71
C LEU A 117 -23.92 11.13 -0.83
N LYS A 118 -23.70 11.90 -1.91
CA LYS A 118 -22.40 12.48 -2.29
C LYS A 118 -21.64 13.15 -1.14
N ILE A 119 -22.35 13.74 -0.17
CA ILE A 119 -21.77 14.39 1.00
C ILE A 119 -21.00 13.43 1.92
N TYR A 120 -21.37 12.15 1.97
CA TYR A 120 -20.72 11.13 2.80
C TYR A 120 -19.75 10.24 2.01
N ARG A 121 -19.56 10.50 0.71
CA ARG A 121 -18.76 9.62 -0.16
C ARG A 121 -17.34 9.43 0.36
N THR A 122 -16.67 10.53 0.71
CA THR A 122 -15.31 10.48 1.27
C THR A 122 -15.29 9.76 2.61
N ASP A 123 -16.27 10.02 3.49
CA ASP A 123 -16.35 9.35 4.79
C ASP A 123 -16.48 7.85 4.62
N VAL A 124 -17.34 7.38 3.72
CA VAL A 124 -17.50 5.94 3.44
C VAL A 124 -16.20 5.31 2.93
N TYR A 125 -15.42 6.01 2.11
CA TYR A 125 -14.12 5.50 1.65
C TYR A 125 -13.13 5.38 2.81
N HIS A 126 -13.10 6.38 3.70
CA HIS A 126 -12.28 6.33 4.91
C HIS A 126 -12.70 5.17 5.82
N GLU A 127 -14.00 5.00 6.08
CA GLU A 127 -14.51 3.91 6.93
C GLU A 127 -14.16 2.52 6.39
N ILE A 128 -14.15 2.34 5.06
CA ILE A 128 -13.72 1.06 4.46
C ILE A 128 -12.23 0.79 4.75
N LEU A 129 -11.38 1.79 4.58
CA LEU A 129 -9.94 1.67 4.84
C LEU A 129 -9.64 1.48 6.33
N ILE A 130 -10.23 2.31 7.18
CA ILE A 130 -10.13 2.23 8.64
C ILE A 130 -10.61 0.86 9.14
N GLY A 131 -11.78 0.41 8.70
CA GLY A 131 -12.33 -0.90 9.07
C GLY A 131 -11.43 -2.06 8.63
N TYR A 132 -10.74 -1.93 7.49
CA TYR A 132 -9.72 -2.90 7.09
C TYR A 132 -8.49 -2.88 8.02
N LEU A 133 -7.99 -1.69 8.38
CA LEU A 133 -6.84 -1.54 9.29
C LEU A 133 -7.15 -2.10 10.69
N ASP A 134 -8.34 -1.82 11.23
CA ASP A 134 -8.82 -2.40 12.49
C ASP A 134 -8.96 -3.92 12.40
N TYR A 135 -9.54 -4.44 11.30
CA TYR A 135 -9.64 -5.87 11.07
C TYR A 135 -8.28 -6.56 11.11
N VAL A 136 -7.28 -6.07 10.37
CA VAL A 136 -5.96 -6.72 10.35
C VAL A 136 -5.22 -6.56 11.68
N LYS A 137 -5.39 -5.43 12.37
CA LYS A 137 -4.87 -5.24 13.74
C LYS A 137 -5.40 -6.33 14.68
N GLN A 138 -6.70 -6.58 14.66
CA GLN A 138 -7.33 -7.64 15.48
C GLN A 138 -6.85 -9.06 15.11
N HIS A 139 -6.34 -9.25 13.89
CA HIS A 139 -5.79 -10.52 13.41
C HIS A 139 -4.27 -10.64 13.60
N GLY A 140 -3.65 -9.73 14.38
CA GLY A 140 -2.25 -9.85 14.78
C GLY A 140 -1.24 -9.35 13.75
N TYR A 141 -1.68 -8.56 12.77
CA TYR A 141 -0.78 -7.75 11.96
C TYR A 141 -0.33 -6.53 12.76
N MET A 142 0.95 -6.22 12.70
CA MET A 142 1.58 -5.16 13.51
C MET A 142 1.75 -3.87 12.73
N TYR A 143 1.87 -3.97 11.42
CA TYR A 143 2.13 -2.81 10.57
C TYR A 143 1.28 -2.85 9.30
N ALA A 144 0.89 -1.67 8.84
CA ALA A 144 0.29 -1.49 7.54
C ALA A 144 1.06 -0.45 6.73
N HIS A 145 1.04 -0.60 5.42
CA HIS A 145 1.80 0.21 4.47
C HIS A 145 0.89 0.62 3.33
N MET A 146 1.03 1.86 2.85
CA MET A 146 0.44 2.27 1.58
C MET A 146 1.38 3.25 0.86
N TRP A 147 1.36 3.22 -0.46
CA TRP A 147 2.03 4.21 -1.28
C TRP A 147 0.97 5.16 -1.87
N ALA A 148 0.99 6.43 -1.47
CA ALA A 148 0.07 7.44 -2.02
C ALA A 148 0.60 7.93 -3.37
N CYS A 149 0.35 7.14 -4.41
CA CYS A 149 0.64 7.50 -5.78
C CYS A 149 -0.68 7.74 -6.53
N PRO A 150 -1.01 8.98 -6.92
CA PRO A 150 -2.14 9.21 -7.81
C PRO A 150 -1.84 8.55 -9.16
N ALA A 151 -2.89 8.00 -9.78
CA ALA A 151 -2.78 7.46 -11.13
C ALA A 151 -2.30 8.55 -12.11
N SER A 152 -1.44 8.15 -13.05
CA SER A 152 -1.11 9.01 -14.21
C SER A 152 -2.31 9.12 -15.14
N GLU A 153 -2.35 10.15 -15.98
CA GLU A 153 -3.53 10.47 -16.83
C GLU A 153 -4.00 9.30 -17.72
N ASP A 154 -3.10 8.37 -18.07
CA ASP A 154 -3.37 7.23 -18.96
C ASP A 154 -3.49 5.87 -18.24
N ILE A 155 -3.47 5.84 -16.91
CA ILE A 155 -3.45 4.59 -16.13
C ILE A 155 -4.68 4.52 -15.24
N ASP A 156 -5.52 3.51 -15.46
CA ASP A 156 -6.56 3.13 -14.50
C ASP A 156 -6.00 2.05 -13.57
N TYR A 157 -6.10 2.22 -12.24
CA TYR A 157 -5.62 1.22 -11.30
C TYR A 157 -6.50 -0.03 -11.27
N ILE A 158 -7.82 0.14 -11.09
CA ILE A 158 -8.75 -0.98 -10.98
C ILE A 158 -9.90 -0.84 -11.97
N PHE A 159 -10.54 0.34 -12.01
CA PHE A 159 -11.73 0.53 -12.83
C PHE A 159 -11.38 1.10 -14.20
N TYR A 160 -11.53 0.27 -15.23
CA TYR A 160 -11.27 0.71 -16.60
C TYR A 160 -12.20 1.86 -17.03
N ARG A 161 -11.59 2.99 -17.38
CA ARG A 161 -12.20 4.26 -17.80
C ARG A 161 -13.14 4.87 -16.77
N HIS A 162 -12.58 5.77 -15.99
CA HIS A 162 -13.33 6.63 -15.09
C HIS A 162 -14.29 7.59 -15.84
N PRO A 163 -15.39 8.01 -15.19
CA PRO A 163 -16.27 9.04 -15.74
C PRO A 163 -15.49 10.33 -16.03
N CYS A 164 -15.75 10.98 -17.16
CA CYS A 164 -15.03 12.18 -17.57
C CYS A 164 -15.15 13.35 -16.57
N GLU A 165 -16.23 13.37 -15.79
CA GLU A 165 -16.47 14.38 -14.75
C GLU A 165 -15.81 14.04 -13.40
N GLN A 166 -15.18 12.87 -13.29
CA GLN A 166 -14.44 12.47 -12.10
C GLN A 166 -13.02 13.05 -12.12
N ASN A 167 -12.78 14.04 -11.27
CA ASN A 167 -11.44 14.58 -11.09
C ASN A 167 -10.56 13.58 -10.31
N ILE A 168 -9.43 13.19 -10.90
CA ILE A 168 -8.40 12.41 -10.20
C ILE A 168 -7.67 13.33 -9.22
N LEU A 169 -7.47 12.87 -7.98
CA LEU A 169 -6.75 13.63 -6.96
C LEU A 169 -5.29 13.79 -7.37
N LYS A 170 -4.79 15.03 -7.35
CA LYS A 170 -3.35 15.28 -7.47
C LYS A 170 -2.64 14.86 -6.20
N LEU A 171 -1.33 14.62 -6.30
CA LEU A 171 -0.50 14.06 -5.24
C LEU A 171 -0.70 14.74 -3.87
N LYS A 172 -0.61 16.07 -3.82
CA LYS A 172 -0.79 16.81 -2.56
C LYS A 172 -2.18 16.63 -1.95
N CYS A 173 -3.21 16.62 -2.79
CA CYS A 173 -4.59 16.41 -2.32
C CYS A 173 -4.81 14.97 -1.85
N LEU A 174 -4.20 13.97 -2.51
CA LEU A 174 -4.24 12.58 -2.07
C LEU A 174 -3.53 12.41 -0.72
N GLN A 175 -2.38 13.06 -0.55
CA GLN A 175 -1.64 13.04 0.72
C GLN A 175 -2.46 13.65 1.87
N ASP A 176 -3.09 14.80 1.63
CA ASP A 176 -3.94 15.46 2.62
C ASP A 176 -5.20 14.63 2.92
N TRP A 177 -5.77 13.97 1.91
CA TRP A 177 -6.89 13.04 2.06
C TRP A 177 -6.53 11.84 2.96
N CYS A 178 -5.40 11.17 2.69
CA CYS A 178 -4.89 10.09 3.54
C CYS A 178 -4.63 10.58 4.97
N LYS A 179 -4.02 11.77 5.12
CA LYS A 179 -3.76 12.34 6.45
C LYS A 179 -5.04 12.54 7.26
N ILE A 180 -6.11 13.07 6.66
CA ILE A 180 -7.41 13.23 7.31
C ILE A 180 -7.96 11.89 7.79
N MET A 181 -7.85 10.83 6.97
CA MET A 181 -8.26 9.48 7.36
C MET A 181 -7.46 8.99 8.57
N LEU A 182 -6.13 9.15 8.54
CA LEU A 182 -5.23 8.65 9.59
C LEU A 182 -5.38 9.40 10.91
N ASP A 183 -5.60 10.71 10.84
CA ASP A 183 -5.83 11.55 12.02
C ASP A 183 -7.10 11.12 12.79
N ARG A 184 -8.11 10.52 12.13
CA ARG A 184 -9.33 10.01 12.79
C ARG A 184 -9.03 8.87 13.77
N GLU A 185 -8.14 7.96 13.38
CA GLU A 185 -7.76 6.79 14.17
C GLU A 185 -6.52 7.05 15.04
N GLN A 186 -6.02 8.30 15.08
CA GLN A 186 -4.77 8.66 15.76
C GLN A 186 -3.58 7.80 15.31
N LEU A 187 -3.63 7.30 14.07
CA LEU A 187 -2.55 6.51 13.48
C LEU A 187 -1.43 7.48 13.11
N GLN A 188 -0.31 7.40 13.84
CA GLN A 188 0.86 8.21 13.53
C GLN A 188 1.50 7.74 12.22
N ASN A 189 1.67 8.67 11.29
CA ASN A 189 2.47 8.48 10.09
C ASN A 189 3.83 9.11 10.31
N ASP A 190 4.79 8.34 10.81
CA ASP A 190 6.16 8.80 10.87
C ASP A 190 7.12 7.66 10.51
N ILE A 191 7.15 7.31 9.21
CA ILE A 191 8.10 6.33 8.69
C ILE A 191 9.52 6.71 9.08
N LYS A 192 9.84 8.01 9.07
CA LYS A 192 11.17 8.50 9.36
C LYS A 192 11.53 8.21 10.82
N GLN A 193 10.61 8.49 11.76
CA GLN A 193 10.80 8.16 13.16
C GLN A 193 10.82 6.65 13.40
N ASP A 194 9.93 5.86 12.78
CA ASP A 194 9.90 4.40 12.96
C ASP A 194 11.16 3.74 12.37
N CYS A 195 11.69 4.25 11.25
CA CYS A 195 12.98 3.80 10.68
C CYS A 195 14.17 4.22 11.55
N LEU A 196 14.15 5.43 12.12
CA LEU A 196 15.16 5.89 13.08
C LEU A 196 15.13 5.05 14.36
N ASP A 197 13.94 4.78 14.89
CA ASP A 197 13.71 3.98 16.10
C ASP A 197 14.05 2.50 15.86
N SER A 198 13.78 1.98 14.65
CA SER A 198 14.12 0.62 14.23
C SER A 198 15.59 0.44 13.85
N GLN A 199 16.38 1.52 13.84
CA GLN A 199 17.81 1.51 13.46
C GLN A 199 18.06 0.80 12.12
N ILE A 200 17.20 1.00 11.11
CA ILE A 200 17.36 0.38 9.79
C ILE A 200 18.62 0.95 9.15
N GLN A 201 19.68 0.13 9.10
CA GLN A 201 20.98 0.45 8.51
C GLN A 201 21.21 -0.29 7.19
N ARG A 202 20.46 -1.37 6.95
CA ARG A 202 20.61 -2.19 5.75
C ARG A 202 19.40 -2.15 4.86
N VAL A 203 19.66 -2.16 3.56
CA VAL A 203 18.61 -2.20 2.53
C VAL A 203 17.73 -3.45 2.67
N ILE A 204 18.32 -4.58 3.11
CA ILE A 204 17.58 -5.83 3.37
C ILE A 204 16.70 -5.79 4.62
N ASP A 205 16.81 -4.75 5.45
CA ASP A 205 15.95 -4.53 6.61
C ASP A 205 14.71 -3.68 6.26
N ILE A 206 14.62 -3.16 5.02
CA ILE A 206 13.45 -2.42 4.51
C ILE A 206 12.37 -3.42 4.05
N PRO A 207 11.09 -3.27 4.49
CA PRO A 207 9.99 -4.09 4.00
C PRO A 207 9.89 -4.09 2.47
N TYR A 208 9.71 -5.28 1.88
CA TYR A 208 9.82 -5.49 0.44
C TYR A 208 8.50 -6.02 -0.14
N PHE A 209 7.74 -5.15 -0.81
CA PHE A 209 6.39 -5.48 -1.30
C PHE A 209 6.33 -5.61 -2.83
N ASP A 210 5.47 -6.48 -3.33
CA ASP A 210 5.31 -6.68 -4.77
C ASP A 210 4.67 -5.45 -5.42
N GLY A 211 5.24 -4.96 -6.53
CA GLY A 211 4.77 -3.76 -7.23
C GLY A 211 4.96 -2.42 -6.50
N ASP A 212 5.68 -2.39 -5.37
CA ASP A 212 5.95 -1.18 -4.60
C ASP A 212 7.15 -0.39 -5.15
N PHE A 213 7.29 0.86 -4.70
CA PHE A 213 8.33 1.79 -5.06
C PHE A 213 9.72 1.35 -4.55
N TRP A 214 9.82 0.79 -3.33
CA TRP A 214 11.11 0.44 -2.72
C TRP A 214 11.91 -0.58 -3.52
N PRO A 215 11.36 -1.73 -3.93
CA PRO A 215 12.09 -2.67 -4.80
C PRO A 215 12.67 -2.05 -6.07
N ILE A 216 11.97 -1.10 -6.68
CA ILE A 216 12.44 -0.44 -7.90
C ILE A 216 13.61 0.50 -7.57
N MET A 217 13.47 1.30 -6.51
CA MET A 217 14.49 2.24 -6.11
C MET A 217 15.79 1.54 -5.66
N ILE A 218 15.65 0.44 -4.92
CA ILE A 218 16.77 -0.37 -4.45
C ILE A 218 17.58 -0.90 -5.64
N GLU A 219 16.92 -1.52 -6.63
CA GLU A 219 17.58 -2.05 -7.82
C GLU A 219 18.30 -0.94 -8.61
N ASN A 220 17.63 0.19 -8.82
CA ASN A 220 18.21 1.32 -9.54
C ASN A 220 19.44 1.92 -8.84
N ASN A 221 19.43 1.99 -7.51
CA ASN A 221 20.57 2.49 -6.75
C ASN A 221 21.74 1.49 -6.77
N ILE A 222 21.48 0.19 -6.64
CA ILE A 222 22.53 -0.84 -6.77
C ILE A 222 23.17 -0.76 -8.17
N GLU A 223 22.37 -0.62 -9.22
CA GLU A 223 22.89 -0.52 -10.59
C GLU A 223 23.75 0.73 -10.81
N LYS A 224 23.33 1.88 -10.30
CA LYS A 224 24.12 3.13 -10.37
C LYS A 224 25.47 2.98 -9.67
N LEU A 225 25.50 2.36 -8.50
CA LEU A 225 26.73 2.12 -7.75
C LEU A 225 27.66 1.19 -8.53
N ASP A 226 27.13 0.10 -9.09
CA ASP A 226 27.92 -0.80 -9.93
C ASP A 226 28.50 -0.10 -11.17
N GLN A 227 27.81 0.90 -11.72
CA GLN A 227 28.32 1.72 -12.83
C GLN A 227 29.42 2.69 -12.38
N GLU A 228 29.25 3.36 -11.24
CA GLU A 228 30.24 4.28 -10.67
C GLU A 228 31.55 3.57 -10.30
N ASP A 229 31.46 2.37 -9.71
CA ASP A 229 32.64 1.58 -9.35
C ASP A 229 33.41 1.10 -10.59
N ARG A 230 32.71 0.65 -11.63
CA ARG A 230 33.35 0.32 -12.92
C ARG A 230 34.05 1.53 -13.54
N GLY A 231 33.41 2.71 -13.50
CA GLY A 231 34.01 3.94 -14.05
C GLY A 231 35.26 4.40 -13.28
N LYS A 232 35.31 4.19 -11.96
CA LYS A 232 36.52 4.46 -11.15
C LYS A 232 37.63 3.48 -11.47
N GLN A 233 37.32 2.19 -11.58
CA GLN A 233 38.28 1.14 -11.96
C GLN A 233 38.89 1.44 -13.34
N GLU A 234 38.06 1.78 -14.33
CA GLU A 234 38.52 2.13 -15.67
C GLU A 234 39.39 3.41 -15.70
N ALA A 235 39.09 4.40 -14.85
CA ALA A 235 39.90 5.61 -14.73
C ALA A 235 41.25 5.34 -14.04
N GLU A 236 41.27 4.51 -13.01
CA GLU A 236 42.50 4.07 -12.32
C GLU A 236 43.39 3.25 -13.27
N ASP A 237 42.81 2.35 -14.07
CA ASP A 237 43.52 1.54 -15.07
C ASP A 237 44.10 2.39 -16.23
N LEU A 238 43.53 3.58 -16.50
CA LEU A 238 44.03 4.51 -17.52
C LEU A 238 45.15 5.42 -17.01
N ASP A 239 45.24 5.66 -15.70
CA ASP A 239 46.23 6.54 -15.07
C ASP A 239 47.51 5.79 -14.62
N ASP A 240 47.54 4.45 -14.63
CA ASP A 240 48.68 3.64 -14.17
C ASP A 240 49.29 2.76 -15.30
N PRO A 241 50.31 3.23 -16.06
CA PRO A 241 50.87 2.48 -17.19
C PRO A 241 52.01 1.52 -16.79
N ILE A 242 51.99 0.87 -15.62
CA ILE A 242 53.02 -0.13 -15.25
C ILE A 242 52.40 -1.35 -14.55
N GLU A 243 52.63 -2.52 -15.17
CA GLU A 243 52.29 -3.87 -14.72
C GLU A 243 52.48 -4.08 -13.20
N SER A 244 51.39 -4.37 -12.48
CA SER A 244 51.47 -5.12 -11.23
C SER A 244 50.47 -6.28 -11.24
N GLU A 245 51.01 -7.49 -11.44
CA GLU A 245 50.29 -8.75 -11.29
C GLU A 245 50.05 -9.04 -9.80
N HIS A 246 49.01 -8.46 -9.21
CA HIS A 246 48.38 -9.03 -8.03
C HIS A 246 46.89 -8.68 -8.03
N PRO A 247 45.97 -9.66 -8.02
CA PRO A 247 44.56 -9.37 -7.87
C PRO A 247 44.33 -8.94 -6.42
N THR A 248 44.27 -7.63 -6.20
CA THR A 248 43.71 -7.03 -4.98
C THR A 248 42.23 -7.37 -4.98
N GLU A 249 41.81 -8.32 -4.14
CA GLU A 249 40.41 -8.49 -3.78
C GLU A 249 39.93 -7.16 -3.18
N VAL A 250 39.24 -6.36 -4.00
CA VAL A 250 38.59 -5.13 -3.55
C VAL A 250 37.46 -5.57 -2.62
N THR A 251 37.74 -5.63 -1.31
CA THR A 251 36.71 -5.78 -0.29
C THR A 251 35.81 -4.55 -0.36
N ARG A 252 34.70 -4.67 -1.10
CA ARG A 252 33.64 -3.66 -1.20
C ARG A 252 33.24 -3.25 0.21
N ASN A 253 33.28 -1.95 0.50
CA ASN A 253 32.93 -1.42 1.82
C ASN A 253 31.39 -1.36 1.98
N HIS A 254 30.74 -2.52 1.91
CA HIS A 254 29.28 -2.72 1.80
C HIS A 254 28.46 -1.92 2.82
N THR A 255 29.01 -1.65 4.01
CA THR A 255 28.32 -0.94 5.08
C THR A 255 28.10 0.54 4.77
N SER A 256 29.06 1.24 4.16
CA SER A 256 28.92 2.67 3.82
C SER A 256 27.91 2.89 2.69
N PHE A 257 27.85 1.96 1.75
CA PHE A 257 26.97 2.03 0.57
C PHE A 257 25.53 1.67 0.91
N SER A 258 25.36 0.66 1.76
CA SER A 258 24.07 0.31 2.34
C SER A 258 23.39 1.52 2.99
N THR A 259 24.15 2.32 3.76
CA THR A 259 23.64 3.56 4.37
C THR A 259 23.25 4.61 3.33
N GLN A 260 24.01 4.78 2.23
CA GLN A 260 23.67 5.73 1.17
C GLN A 260 22.39 5.35 0.43
N ILE A 261 22.16 4.06 0.15
CA ILE A 261 20.91 3.60 -0.48
C ILE A 261 19.75 3.84 0.47
N VAL A 262 19.93 3.53 1.75
CA VAL A 262 18.95 3.77 2.81
C VAL A 262 18.63 5.28 2.95
N ASP A 263 19.63 6.16 2.92
CA ASP A 263 19.44 7.62 2.97
C ASP A 263 18.75 8.19 1.72
N SER A 264 19.09 7.66 0.54
CA SER A 264 18.41 7.98 -0.72
C SER A 264 16.96 7.52 -0.69
N CYS A 265 16.71 6.34 -0.12
CA CYS A 265 15.38 5.83 0.14
C CYS A 265 14.60 6.80 1.04
N TYR A 266 15.20 7.23 2.15
CA TYR A 266 14.56 8.14 3.09
C TYR A 266 14.25 9.53 2.52
N SER A 267 15.02 9.99 1.55
CA SER A 267 14.77 11.27 0.88
C SER A 267 13.51 11.27 0.00
N ASN A 268 12.94 10.10 -0.29
CA ASN A 268 11.72 9.93 -1.10
C ASN A 268 10.50 9.47 -0.28
N LEU A 269 10.58 9.57 1.05
CA LEU A 269 9.53 9.11 1.96
C LEU A 269 8.20 9.87 1.87
N ASP A 270 8.17 11.06 1.26
CA ASP A 270 6.97 11.90 1.17
C ASP A 270 5.76 11.20 0.52
N PHE A 271 5.98 10.07 -0.16
CA PHE A 271 4.94 9.36 -0.90
C PHE A 271 4.48 8.06 -0.24
N THR A 272 5.26 7.51 0.68
CA THR A 272 4.92 6.25 1.35
C THR A 272 4.39 6.54 2.74
N TYR A 273 3.40 5.76 3.18
CA TYR A 273 2.83 5.82 4.51
C TYR A 273 3.06 4.49 5.22
N TYR A 274 3.44 4.60 6.49
CA TYR A 274 3.67 3.49 7.39
C TYR A 274 2.76 3.67 8.60
N PHE A 275 2.10 2.60 8.97
CA PHE A 275 1.14 2.58 10.06
C PHE A 275 1.62 1.55 11.07
N ASN A 276 1.94 2.01 12.28
CA ASN A 276 2.10 1.11 13.40
C ASN A 276 0.71 0.81 13.98
N LEU A 277 0.28 -0.45 13.88
CA LEU A 277 -1.02 -0.91 14.37
C LEU A 277 -0.94 -1.44 15.81
N ALA A 278 0.26 -1.60 16.37
CA ALA A 278 0.50 -2.26 17.65
C ALA A 278 0.27 -1.37 18.88
N PHE A 279 -0.20 -0.13 18.69
CA PHE A 279 -0.59 0.79 19.76
C PHE A 279 -2.10 0.93 19.86
#